data_AF-A0A7R9WA71-F1
#
_entry.id   AF-A0A7R9WA71-F1
#
_cell.length_a   1.000
_cell.length_b   1.000
_cell.length_c   1.000
_cell.angle_alpha   90.00
_cell.angle_beta   90.00
_cell.angle_gamma   90.00
#
_symmetry.space_group_name_H-M   'P 1'
#
loop_
_entity.id
_entity.type
_entity.pdbx_description
1 polymer ?
#
loop_
_entity_poly.entity_id
_entity_poly.type
_entity_poly.pdbx_seq_one_letter_code
_entity_poly.pdbx_strand_id
1 'polypeptide(L)'
;RLDMIGAVVCISGVALIAHGEGVSQQDDAEEAPMNVAAILVGIAGAALAGMAYMSVRLIGDGTSANVMVLYYAVISIPMVVFGSKALLDDWAVWGSGDFSARDYFIFVLTGFAGYGGQYFTNLGLQRETAATGTLATCTQIVWTYIFELAFLHEGINGWSILGTSLILGFMVIVGYIKMTQPDRSEERRV
;
A
#
# COMPACT_ATOMS: atom_id res chain seq x y z
N ARG A 1 14.26 2.72 -20.82
CA ARG A 1 13.70 1.56 -21.58
C ARG A 1 13.25 0.46 -20.62
N LEU A 2 14.08 0.05 -19.66
CA LEU A 2 13.71 -0.93 -18.62
C LEU A 2 12.46 -0.51 -17.82
N ASP A 3 12.41 0.77 -17.40
CA ASP A 3 11.29 1.28 -16.59
C ASP A 3 9.94 1.28 -17.35
N MET A 4 9.98 1.56 -18.66
CA MET A 4 8.79 1.54 -19.52
C MET A 4 8.24 0.12 -19.71
N ILE A 5 9.14 -0.85 -19.93
CA ILE A 5 8.76 -2.27 -20.01
C ILE A 5 8.17 -2.71 -18.67
N GLY A 6 8.76 -2.28 -17.56
CA GLY A 6 8.26 -2.59 -16.23
C GLY A 6 6.89 -2.02 -15.93
N ALA A 7 6.64 -0.77 -16.33
CA ALA A 7 5.32 -0.17 -16.19
C ALA A 7 4.25 -0.98 -16.95
N VAL A 8 4.55 -1.38 -18.20
CA VAL A 8 3.62 -2.19 -19.00
C VAL A 8 3.36 -3.55 -18.34
N VAL A 9 4.41 -4.24 -17.90
CA VAL A 9 4.28 -5.55 -17.23
C VAL A 9 3.48 -5.44 -15.94
N CYS A 10 3.71 -4.41 -15.13
CA CYS A 10 2.95 -4.18 -13.90
C CYS A 10 1.48 -3.90 -14.18
N ILE A 11 1.17 -3.05 -15.16
CA ILE A 11 -0.21 -2.75 -15.55
C ILE A 11 -0.92 -4.01 -16.05
N SER A 12 -0.24 -4.83 -16.86
CA SER A 12 -0.78 -6.12 -17.30
C SER A 12 -1.03 -7.08 -16.13
N GLY A 13 -0.11 -7.15 -15.17
CA GLY A 13 -0.28 -7.96 -13.95
C GLY A 13 -1.47 -7.51 -13.11
N VAL A 14 -1.65 -6.20 -12.93
CA VAL A 14 -2.82 -5.64 -12.22
C VAL A 14 -4.12 -5.94 -12.94
N ALA A 15 -4.14 -5.87 -14.28
CA ALA A 15 -5.32 -6.21 -15.07
C ALA A 15 -5.70 -7.71 -14.93
N LEU A 16 -4.70 -8.61 -14.84
CA LEU A 16 -4.91 -10.04 -14.58
C LEU A 16 -5.48 -10.30 -13.18
N ILE A 17 -4.98 -9.57 -12.16
CA ILE A 17 -5.51 -9.67 -10.79
C ILE A 17 -6.97 -9.20 -10.75
N ALA A 18 -7.27 -8.03 -11.32
CA ALA A 18 -8.63 -7.48 -11.35
C ALA A 18 -9.61 -8.39 -12.09
N HIS A 19 -9.17 -9.08 -13.16
CA HIS A 19 -10.01 -10.06 -13.85
C HIS A 19 -10.27 -11.30 -12.98
N GLY A 20 -9.27 -11.79 -12.25
CA GLY A 20 -9.43 -12.91 -11.32
C GLY A 20 -10.45 -12.60 -10.21
N GLU A 21 -10.31 -11.44 -9.59
CA GLU A 21 -11.25 -10.97 -8.56
C GLU A 21 -12.65 -10.74 -9.12
N GLY A 22 -12.77 -10.15 -10.31
CA GLY A 22 -14.06 -9.94 -10.98
C GLY A 22 -14.80 -11.25 -11.28
N VAL A 23 -14.08 -12.30 -11.67
CA VAL A 23 -14.68 -13.63 -11.88
C VAL A 23 -15.11 -14.27 -10.56
N SER A 24 -14.28 -14.20 -9.51
CA SER A 24 -14.65 -14.71 -8.18
C SER A 24 -15.86 -13.97 -7.61
N GLN A 25 -15.90 -12.65 -7.74
CA GLN A 25 -16.96 -11.82 -7.19
C GLN A 25 -18.28 -11.97 -7.95
N GLN A 26 -18.24 -12.38 -9.22
CA GLN A 26 -19.44 -12.65 -10.02
C GLN A 26 -20.18 -13.92 -9.58
N ASP A 27 -19.50 -14.88 -8.94
CA ASP A 27 -20.14 -16.04 -8.34
C ASP A 27 -20.84 -15.70 -7.00
N ASP A 28 -20.41 -14.62 -6.31
CA ASP A 28 -20.85 -14.26 -4.95
C ASP A 28 -21.75 -13.00 -4.85
N ALA A 29 -21.83 -12.13 -5.86
CA ALA A 29 -22.46 -10.81 -5.73
C ALA A 29 -23.64 -10.53 -6.67
N GLU A 30 -24.77 -10.13 -6.06
CA GLU A 30 -25.91 -9.41 -6.63
C GLU A 30 -25.42 -8.13 -7.36
N GLU A 31 -25.87 -7.90 -8.60
CA GLU A 31 -25.33 -6.87 -9.52
C GLU A 31 -25.37 -5.43 -8.94
N ALA A 32 -24.31 -5.03 -8.24
CA ALA A 32 -24.09 -3.64 -7.87
C ALA A 32 -23.58 -2.84 -9.10
N PRO A 33 -24.19 -1.70 -9.46
CA PRO A 33 -23.76 -0.91 -10.60
C PRO A 33 -22.36 -0.32 -10.37
N MET A 34 -21.52 -0.42 -11.39
CA MET A 34 -20.15 0.10 -11.40
C MET A 34 -20.13 1.61 -11.09
N ASN A 35 -19.58 1.97 -9.93
CA ASN A 35 -19.50 3.36 -9.51
C ASN A 35 -18.18 3.99 -10.00
N VAL A 36 -18.22 4.64 -11.16
CA VAL A 36 -17.06 5.32 -11.77
C VAL A 36 -16.44 6.34 -10.82
N ALA A 37 -17.23 7.00 -9.97
CA ALA A 37 -16.70 7.96 -8.99
C ALA A 37 -15.82 7.26 -7.94
N ALA A 38 -16.20 6.06 -7.47
CA ALA A 38 -15.39 5.28 -6.54
C ALA A 38 -14.05 4.86 -7.16
N ILE A 39 -14.06 4.45 -8.44
CA ILE A 39 -12.84 4.10 -9.19
C ILE A 39 -11.91 5.32 -9.30
N LEU A 40 -12.46 6.49 -9.66
CA LEU A 40 -11.67 7.73 -9.77
C LEU A 40 -11.07 8.14 -8.43
N VAL A 41 -11.82 8.02 -7.34
CA VAL A 41 -11.33 8.29 -5.98
C VAL A 41 -10.20 7.32 -5.61
N GLY A 42 -10.34 6.03 -5.94
CA GLY A 42 -9.28 5.04 -5.71
C GLY A 42 -7.99 5.35 -6.47
N ILE A 43 -8.10 5.69 -7.76
CA ILE A 43 -6.94 6.08 -8.59
C ILE A 43 -6.29 7.36 -8.06
N ALA A 44 -7.09 8.36 -7.68
CA ALA A 44 -6.60 9.60 -7.09
C ALA A 44 -5.87 9.33 -5.76
N GLY A 45 -6.41 8.44 -4.92
CA GLY A 45 -5.79 7.99 -3.67
C GLY A 45 -4.42 7.34 -3.91
N ALA A 46 -4.33 6.42 -4.88
CA ALA A 46 -3.07 5.77 -5.24
C ALA A 46 -2.02 6.77 -5.73
N ALA A 47 -2.42 7.75 -6.56
CA ALA A 47 -1.52 8.81 -7.03
C ALA A 47 -1.02 9.70 -5.88
N LEU A 48 -1.91 10.11 -4.97
CA LEU A 48 -1.55 10.90 -3.78
C LEU A 48 -0.62 10.12 -2.84
N ALA A 49 -0.85 8.82 -2.64
CA ALA A 49 0.02 7.97 -1.84
C ALA A 49 1.44 7.90 -2.44
N GLY A 50 1.56 7.73 -3.76
CA GLY A 50 2.84 7.77 -4.47
C GLY A 50 3.57 9.10 -4.29
N MET A 51 2.85 10.22 -4.41
CA MET A 51 3.42 11.56 -4.17
C MET A 51 3.87 11.75 -2.72
N ALA A 52 3.13 11.21 -1.74
CA ALA A 52 3.51 11.26 -0.33
C ALA A 52 4.82 10.49 -0.09
N TYR A 53 4.96 9.28 -0.64
CA TYR A 53 6.19 8.49 -0.51
C TYR A 53 7.39 9.17 -1.16
N MET A 54 7.20 9.80 -2.33
CA MET A 54 8.25 10.60 -2.97
C MET A 54 8.64 11.82 -2.14
N SER A 55 7.68 12.46 -1.47
CA SER A 55 7.94 13.61 -0.59
C SER A 55 8.76 13.20 0.64
N VAL A 56 8.39 12.11 1.31
CA VAL A 56 9.18 11.56 2.43
C VAL A 56 10.61 11.27 2.02
N ARG A 57 10.78 10.72 0.82
CA ARG A 57 12.09 10.40 0.28
C ARG A 57 12.91 11.63 -0.11
N LEU A 58 12.27 12.70 -0.56
CA LEU A 58 12.93 13.98 -0.83
C LEU A 58 13.46 14.62 0.45
N ILE A 59 12.75 14.47 1.58
CA ILE A 59 13.19 14.96 2.88
C ILE A 59 14.45 14.19 3.35
N GLY A 60 14.52 12.90 3.03
CA GLY A 60 15.71 12.09 3.26
C GLY A 60 16.06 11.95 4.74
N ASP A 61 17.35 11.91 5.04
CA ASP A 61 17.95 11.73 6.37
C ASP A 61 18.04 13.02 7.20
N GLY A 62 17.63 14.16 6.65
CA GLY A 62 17.66 15.47 7.31
C GLY A 62 16.68 15.61 8.48
N THR A 63 15.81 14.64 8.73
CA THR A 63 14.83 14.67 9.83
C THR A 63 14.59 13.25 10.35
N SER A 64 14.46 13.07 11.67
CA SER A 64 14.17 11.76 12.26
C SER A 64 12.80 11.23 11.78
N ALA A 65 12.70 9.95 11.42
CA ALA A 65 11.46 9.31 11.01
C ALA A 65 10.30 9.49 12.01
N ASN A 66 10.60 9.58 13.32
CA ASN A 66 9.60 9.87 14.35
C ASN A 66 8.82 11.18 14.12
N VAL A 67 9.51 12.22 13.63
CA VAL A 67 8.88 13.51 13.34
C VAL A 67 7.90 13.38 12.18
N MET A 68 8.21 12.57 11.17
CA MET A 68 7.26 12.28 10.09
C MET A 68 6.02 11.55 10.59
N VAL A 69 6.21 10.51 11.39
CA VAL A 69 5.08 9.76 11.96
C VAL A 69 4.20 10.67 12.81
N LEU A 70 4.79 11.60 13.58
CA LEU A 70 4.04 12.59 14.34
C LEU A 70 3.21 13.51 13.43
N TYR A 71 3.78 14.05 12.35
CA TYR A 71 3.02 14.88 11.41
C TYR A 71 1.89 14.10 10.73
N TYR A 72 2.12 12.84 10.35
CA TYR A 72 1.07 11.98 9.83
C TYR A 72 -0.07 11.78 10.84
N ALA A 73 0.25 11.57 12.12
CA ALA A 73 -0.74 11.42 13.18
C ALA A 73 -1.53 12.72 13.42
N VAL A 74 -0.87 13.88 13.43
CA VAL A 74 -1.54 15.17 13.65
C VAL A 74 -2.50 15.50 12.51
N ILE A 75 -2.14 15.18 11.26
CA ILE A 75 -3.00 15.41 10.09
C ILE A 75 -4.11 14.35 10.00
N SER A 76 -3.86 13.11 10.40
CA SER A 76 -4.86 12.04 10.30
C SER A 76 -6.04 12.23 11.25
N ILE A 77 -5.84 12.80 12.44
CA ILE A 77 -6.90 13.06 13.43
C ILE A 77 -8.07 13.87 12.83
N PRO A 78 -7.87 15.09 12.29
CA PRO A 78 -8.96 15.86 11.70
C PRO A 78 -9.50 15.21 10.42
N MET A 79 -8.66 14.52 9.65
CA MET A 79 -9.09 13.82 8.43
C MET A 79 -10.05 12.66 8.72
N VAL A 80 -9.83 11.90 9.81
CA VAL A 80 -10.74 10.83 10.24
C VAL A 80 -12.08 11.41 10.69
N VAL A 81 -12.07 12.52 11.46
CA VAL A 81 -13.32 13.18 11.91
C VAL A 81 -14.12 13.71 10.72
N PHE A 82 -13.44 14.40 9.79
CA PHE A 82 -14.07 14.93 8.59
C PHE A 82 -14.58 13.81 7.68
N GLY A 83 -13.77 12.78 7.43
CA GLY A 83 -14.13 11.63 6.60
C GLY A 83 -15.34 10.88 7.15
N SER A 84 -15.40 10.65 8.47
CA SER A 84 -16.54 9.99 9.11
C SER A 84 -17.84 10.75 8.88
N LYS A 85 -17.84 12.09 9.01
CA LYS A 85 -19.05 12.88 8.76
C LYS A 85 -19.37 13.07 7.29
N ALA A 86 -18.38 13.44 6.50
CA ALA A 86 -18.62 13.85 5.13
C ALA A 86 -18.90 12.66 4.20
N LEU A 87 -18.36 11.47 4.50
CA LEU A 87 -18.46 10.30 3.63
C LEU A 87 -19.43 9.24 4.15
N LEU A 88 -19.48 9.01 5.46
CA LEU A 88 -20.29 7.95 6.07
C LEU A 88 -21.57 8.48 6.74
N ASP A 89 -21.73 9.81 6.80
CA ASP A 89 -22.81 10.52 7.51
C ASP A 89 -23.03 10.04 8.97
N ASP A 90 -22.00 9.44 9.55
CA ASP A 90 -22.05 8.82 10.88
C ASP A 90 -21.01 9.45 11.81
N TRP A 91 -21.33 9.53 13.10
CA TRP A 91 -20.40 9.97 14.16
C TRP A 91 -19.71 8.78 14.83
N ALA A 92 -19.32 7.78 14.05
CA ALA A 92 -18.70 6.55 14.53
C ALA A 92 -17.30 6.75 15.15
N VAL A 93 -16.74 7.96 15.11
CA VAL A 93 -15.40 8.29 15.64
C VAL A 93 -15.25 7.94 17.14
N TRP A 94 -16.32 8.06 17.92
CA TRP A 94 -16.30 7.84 19.38
C TRP A 94 -16.91 6.50 19.79
N GLY A 95 -17.38 5.72 18.82
CA GLY A 95 -18.02 4.44 19.05
C GLY A 95 -19.48 4.55 19.52
N SER A 96 -20.30 3.59 19.12
CA SER A 96 -21.74 3.50 19.44
C SER A 96 -22.05 3.04 20.88
N GLY A 97 -21.08 3.10 21.79
CA GLY A 97 -21.27 2.80 23.22
C GLY A 97 -21.14 1.32 23.63
N ASP A 98 -21.08 0.38 22.68
CA ASP A 98 -21.10 -1.07 22.92
C ASP A 98 -19.72 -1.76 22.76
N PHE A 99 -18.62 -1.05 23.03
CA PHE A 99 -17.27 -1.63 22.91
C PHE A 99 -16.88 -2.46 24.13
N SER A 100 -16.50 -3.71 23.90
CA SER A 100 -15.95 -4.60 24.94
C SER A 100 -14.50 -4.22 25.27
N ALA A 101 -14.02 -4.58 26.47
CA ALA A 101 -12.62 -4.38 26.86
C ALA A 101 -11.63 -5.04 25.89
N ARG A 102 -12.05 -6.13 25.23
CA ARG A 102 -11.28 -6.79 24.18
C ARG A 102 -11.10 -5.91 22.94
N ASP A 103 -12.12 -5.14 22.57
CA ASP A 103 -12.09 -4.32 21.37
C ASP A 103 -11.16 -3.13 21.55
N TYR A 104 -11.17 -2.51 22.74
CA TYR A 104 -10.19 -1.49 23.11
C TYR A 104 -8.77 -2.03 23.09
N PHE A 105 -8.54 -3.26 23.58
CA PHE A 105 -7.22 -3.89 23.53
C PHE A 105 -6.73 -4.08 22.09
N ILE A 106 -7.58 -4.61 21.21
CA ILE A 106 -7.25 -4.78 19.78
C ILE A 106 -7.03 -3.41 19.11
N PHE A 107 -7.82 -2.39 19.45
CA PHE A 107 -7.67 -1.05 18.91
C PHE A 107 -6.32 -0.42 19.27
N VAL A 108 -5.92 -0.54 20.55
CA VAL A 108 -4.61 -0.10 21.03
C VAL A 108 -3.49 -0.88 20.34
N LEU A 109 -3.63 -2.19 20.21
CA LEU A 109 -2.64 -3.03 19.52
C LEU A 109 -2.47 -2.61 18.05
N THR A 110 -3.57 -2.38 17.34
CA THR A 110 -3.56 -1.88 15.96
C THR A 110 -2.93 -0.49 15.86
N GLY A 111 -3.16 0.38 16.85
CA GLY A 111 -2.48 1.67 16.95
C GLY A 111 -0.96 1.54 17.07
N PHE A 112 -0.48 0.66 17.96
CA PHE A 112 0.96 0.39 18.10
C PHE A 112 1.56 -0.26 16.85
N ALA A 113 0.87 -1.24 16.26
CA ALA A 113 1.30 -1.89 15.02
C ALA A 113 1.34 -0.88 13.85
N GLY A 114 0.34 -0.02 13.74
CA GLY A 114 0.27 1.05 12.75
C GLY A 114 1.38 2.09 12.92
N TYR A 115 1.66 2.50 14.16
CA TYR A 115 2.79 3.37 14.47
C TYR A 115 4.13 2.73 14.06
N GLY A 116 4.35 1.47 14.45
CA GLY A 116 5.56 0.72 14.09
C GLY A 116 5.72 0.59 12.57
N GLY A 117 4.65 0.19 11.87
CA GLY A 117 4.61 0.10 10.42
C GLY A 117 4.97 1.43 9.75
N GLN A 118 4.32 2.52 10.16
CA GLN A 118 4.61 3.85 9.62
C GLN A 118 6.04 4.30 9.93
N TYR A 119 6.56 4.01 11.12
CA TYR A 119 7.94 4.32 11.47
C TYR A 119 8.93 3.59 10.54
N PHE A 120 8.78 2.27 10.36
CA PHE A 120 9.66 1.49 9.49
C PHE A 120 9.52 1.87 8.01
N THR A 121 8.31 2.16 7.54
CA THR A 121 8.08 2.64 6.17
C THR A 121 8.77 3.98 5.92
N ASN A 122 8.61 4.94 6.82
CA ASN A 122 9.29 6.24 6.70
C ASN A 122 10.81 6.09 6.77
N LEU A 123 11.31 5.26 7.69
CA LEU A 123 12.74 5.00 7.83
C LEU A 123 13.32 4.35 6.57
N GLY A 124 12.62 3.35 6.01
CA GLY A 124 13.01 2.70 4.77
C GLY A 124 12.99 3.66 3.59
N LEU A 125 11.93 4.45 3.42
CA LEU A 125 11.83 5.44 2.35
C LEU A 125 12.92 6.52 2.40
N GLN A 126 13.36 6.91 3.60
CA GLN A 126 14.40 7.92 3.79
C GLN A 126 15.80 7.36 3.55
N ARG A 127 16.08 6.11 3.95
CA ARG A 127 17.44 5.55 3.94
C ARG A 127 17.75 4.66 2.75
N GLU A 128 16.74 4.07 2.13
CA GLU A 128 16.94 3.11 1.05
C GLU A 128 16.86 3.74 -0.34
N THR A 129 17.46 3.04 -1.30
CA THR A 129 17.40 3.44 -2.70
C THR A 129 15.98 3.28 -3.26
N ALA A 130 15.72 3.92 -4.40
CA ALA A 130 14.44 3.83 -5.12
C ALA A 130 14.08 2.38 -5.44
N ALA A 131 15.11 1.65 -5.87
CA ALA A 131 14.99 0.28 -6.30
C ALA A 131 14.58 -0.60 -5.11
N THR A 132 15.29 -0.47 -3.98
CA THR A 132 15.02 -1.23 -2.76
C THR A 132 13.64 -0.91 -2.19
N GLY A 133 13.25 0.38 -2.16
CA GLY A 133 11.94 0.80 -1.67
C GLY A 133 10.77 0.23 -2.50
N THR A 134 10.91 0.23 -3.83
CA THR A 134 9.91 -0.38 -4.72
C THR A 134 9.84 -1.89 -4.53
N LEU A 135 10.98 -2.58 -4.41
CA LEU A 135 11.02 -4.03 -4.13
C LEU A 135 10.30 -4.38 -2.83
N ALA A 136 10.59 -3.64 -1.76
CA ALA A 136 9.96 -3.84 -0.45
C ALA A 136 8.43 -3.64 -0.51
N THR A 137 7.97 -2.65 -1.28
CA THR A 137 6.53 -2.42 -1.49
C THR A 137 5.90 -3.57 -2.26
N CYS A 138 6.58 -4.12 -3.28
CA CYS A 138 6.06 -5.27 -4.03
C CYS A 138 5.98 -6.54 -3.17
N THR A 139 6.88 -6.72 -2.19
CA THR A 139 6.79 -7.84 -1.23
C THR A 139 5.53 -7.78 -0.37
N GLN A 140 4.92 -6.60 -0.17
CA GLN A 140 3.65 -6.47 0.56
C GLN A 140 2.56 -7.34 -0.07
N ILE A 141 2.53 -7.46 -1.40
CA ILE A 141 1.56 -8.31 -2.12
C ILE A 141 1.68 -9.77 -1.68
N VAL A 142 2.90 -10.28 -1.48
CA VAL A 142 3.13 -11.65 -1.00
C VAL A 142 2.57 -11.82 0.42
N TRP A 143 2.83 -10.84 1.29
CA TRP A 143 2.31 -10.86 2.65
C TRP A 143 0.78 -10.79 2.69
N THR A 144 0.16 -10.03 1.79
CA THR A 144 -1.30 -9.98 1.63
C THR A 144 -1.86 -11.38 1.38
N TYR A 145 -1.34 -12.13 0.41
CA TYR A 145 -1.82 -13.50 0.15
C TYR A 145 -1.62 -14.45 1.32
N ILE A 146 -0.49 -14.34 2.03
CA ILE A 146 -0.24 -15.17 3.22
C ILE A 146 -1.29 -14.88 4.29
N PHE A 147 -1.61 -13.60 4.53
CA PHE A 147 -2.62 -13.21 5.51
C PHE A 147 -4.04 -13.54 5.06
N GLU A 148 -4.36 -13.39 3.78
CA GLU A 148 -5.63 -13.79 3.20
C GLU A 148 -5.88 -15.29 3.41
N LEU A 149 -4.88 -16.13 3.10
CA LEU A 149 -4.99 -17.57 3.32
C LEU A 149 -5.02 -17.95 4.81
N ALA A 150 -4.20 -17.31 5.64
CA ALA A 150 -4.05 -17.67 7.04
C ALA A 150 -5.20 -17.18 7.93
N PHE A 151 -5.75 -16.01 7.64
CA PHE A 151 -6.79 -15.38 8.47
C PHE A 151 -8.17 -15.44 7.82
N LEU A 152 -8.29 -15.10 6.53
CA LEU A 152 -9.58 -15.01 5.84
C LEU A 152 -10.04 -16.38 5.32
N HIS A 153 -9.13 -17.34 5.11
CA HIS A 153 -9.41 -18.67 4.56
C HIS A 153 -10.16 -18.64 3.21
N GLU A 154 -10.04 -17.54 2.47
CA GLU A 154 -10.62 -17.39 1.14
C GLU A 154 -9.80 -18.13 0.09
N GLY A 155 -10.51 -18.65 -0.93
CA GLY A 155 -9.91 -19.40 -2.02
C GLY A 155 -9.17 -18.47 -2.98
N ILE A 156 -7.83 -18.56 -3.01
CA ILE A 156 -7.04 -17.73 -3.92
C ILE A 156 -7.30 -18.15 -5.38
N ASN A 157 -7.74 -17.19 -6.21
CA ASN A 157 -7.96 -17.42 -7.64
C ASN A 157 -6.61 -17.57 -8.39
N GLY A 158 -6.51 -18.61 -9.24
CA GLY A 158 -5.32 -18.86 -10.07
C GLY A 158 -4.93 -17.69 -10.99
N TRP A 159 -5.89 -16.88 -11.43
CA TRP A 159 -5.63 -15.67 -12.22
C TRP A 159 -4.89 -14.59 -11.42
N SER A 160 -5.25 -14.40 -10.16
CA SER A 160 -4.60 -13.45 -9.25
C SER A 160 -3.17 -13.90 -8.90
N ILE A 161 -2.96 -15.22 -8.72
CA ILE A 161 -1.62 -15.79 -8.55
C ILE A 161 -0.76 -15.53 -9.78
N LEU A 162 -1.29 -15.75 -10.98
CA LEU A 162 -0.56 -15.52 -12.22
C LEU A 162 -0.16 -14.04 -12.37
N GLY A 163 -1.11 -13.12 -12.18
CA GLY A 163 -0.84 -11.68 -12.23
C GLY A 163 0.20 -11.23 -11.22
N THR A 164 0.10 -11.70 -9.97
CA THR A 164 1.09 -11.40 -8.93
C THR A 164 2.45 -11.99 -9.24
N SER A 165 2.53 -13.23 -9.70
CA SER A 165 3.80 -13.87 -10.06
C SER A 165 4.52 -13.12 -11.19
N LEU A 166 3.77 -12.55 -12.13
CA LEU A 166 4.29 -11.73 -13.21
C LEU A 166 4.93 -10.44 -12.68
N ILE A 167 4.23 -9.75 -11.76
CA ILE A 167 4.73 -8.51 -11.13
C ILE A 167 6.00 -8.81 -10.32
N LEU A 168 5.95 -9.83 -9.46
CA LEU A 168 7.08 -10.20 -8.59
C LEU A 168 8.28 -10.68 -9.40
N GLY A 169 8.06 -11.53 -10.40
CA GLY A 169 9.13 -12.03 -11.27
C GLY A 169 9.83 -10.89 -12.00
N PHE A 170 9.08 -9.93 -12.54
CA PHE A 170 9.66 -8.76 -13.18
C PHE A 170 10.42 -7.87 -12.18
N MET A 171 9.88 -7.65 -10.99
CA MET A 171 10.52 -6.85 -9.95
C MET A 171 11.83 -7.47 -9.47
N VAL A 172 11.88 -8.79 -9.29
CA VAL A 172 13.13 -9.50 -8.96
C VAL A 172 14.19 -9.30 -10.04
N ILE A 173 13.80 -9.38 -11.32
CA ILE A 173 14.73 -9.15 -12.45
C ILE A 173 15.27 -7.71 -12.41
N VAL A 174 14.40 -6.70 -12.23
CA VAL A 174 14.82 -5.30 -12.15
C VAL A 174 15.70 -5.06 -10.93
N GLY A 175 15.34 -5.63 -9.79
CA GLY A 175 16.12 -5.58 -8.57
C GLY A 175 17.52 -6.15 -8.77
N TYR A 176 17.61 -7.34 -9.37
CA TYR A 176 18.88 -7.99 -9.70
C TYR A 176 19.73 -7.15 -10.65
N ILE A 177 19.15 -6.61 -11.72
CA ILE A 177 19.85 -5.73 -12.67
C ILE A 177 20.39 -4.48 -11.96
N LYS A 178 19.58 -3.85 -11.11
CA LYS A 178 19.97 -2.63 -10.40
C LYS A 178 20.98 -2.87 -9.27
N MET A 179 20.94 -4.02 -8.60
CA MET A 179 21.96 -4.41 -7.62
C MET A 179 23.30 -4.75 -8.30
N THR A 180 23.27 -5.26 -9.53
CA THR A 180 24.48 -5.62 -10.29
C THR A 180 25.12 -4.43 -10.99
N GLN A 181 24.39 -3.33 -11.20
CA GLN A 181 24.95 -2.08 -11.69
C GLN A 181 25.31 -1.19 -10.49
N PRO A 182 26.59 -1.12 -10.07
CA PRO A 182 27.00 -0.19 -9.02
C PRO A 182 26.66 1.23 -9.47
N ASP A 183 26.07 1.97 -8.55
CA ASP A 183 25.39 3.22 -8.80
C ASP A 183 26.34 4.28 -9.37
N ARG A 184 26.25 4.57 -10.68
CA ARG A 184 26.92 5.71 -11.32
C ARG A 184 26.40 7.07 -10.81
N SER A 185 25.43 7.12 -9.89
CA SER A 185 24.89 8.37 -9.36
C SER A 185 25.62 8.93 -8.12
N GLU A 186 26.48 8.15 -7.45
CA GLU A 186 27.37 8.69 -6.40
C GLU A 186 28.50 9.54 -6.99
N GLU A 187 28.94 9.27 -8.22
CA GLU A 187 30.02 10.02 -8.90
C GLU A 187 29.58 11.43 -9.38
N ARG A 188 28.29 11.78 -9.26
CA ARG A 188 27.74 13.09 -9.66
C ARG A 188 27.40 13.99 -8.46
N ARG A 189 27.65 13.54 -7.23
CA ARG A 189 27.47 14.33 -5.99
C ARG A 189 28.79 14.70 -5.31
N VAL A 190 29.94 14.47 -5.96
CA VAL A 190 31.27 14.92 -5.51
C VAL A 190 31.78 16.04 -6.39
#